data_AF-C5BJU3-F1
#
_entry.id   AF-C5BJU3-F1
#
_cell.length_a   1.000
_cell.length_b   1.000
_cell.length_c   1.000
_cell.angle_alpha   90.00
_cell.angle_beta   90.00
_cell.angle_gamma   90.00
#
_symmetry.space_group_name_H-M   'P 1'
#
loop_
_entity.id
_entity.type
_entity.pdbx_description
1 polymer ?
#
loop_
_entity_poly.entity_id
_entity_poly.type
_entity_poly.pdbx_seq_one_letter_code
_entity_poly.pdbx_strand_id
1 'polypeptide(L)'
;MQALERACFFDLNARPNRLEYIIPPRGFMNSWVLIVLMAALCATIFVAGRSRSLNVATGVGGTRYLNSLPFYYGMLSALWAILPALVLVTLWKIFDGQIIEHIVISELPDDVVFEDASQRGLMLNQIYNIMNGQLSADAAPAYLADSVARLQALKAHADLLVAVLVVMMMVGLGGFAWWRINPQLRARAQVENVFQLVLLGCSSLAILTTIGIVMSVLWESLRFFHAVPITDFLFGLEWSPQTAIRKDQVAGSSSFGAVPLFAGTLLIAGIAMLVAVPTGLMSAIYLSEYAHKKVRAIVKPLLEVLAGIPTVVYGFFAAITVAPFIRDTAVSMGLDNYMAVTSESALAAGLVMGVMIIPFISSLSDDVINAVPQSLRDGALGLGATRSEVIRQVVIPAALPGIVGGVLLAVSRAIGETMIVVMAAGLAAKLTANPLDSVTTVTVQIVTLLVGDQEFDSPKTLAAFALGLMLFIVTLALNYVALHVVRKYREQYE
;
A
#
# COMPACT_ATOMS: atom_id res chain seq x y z
N MET A 1 29.62 -2.99 -21.65
CA MET A 1 28.93 -2.32 -22.78
C MET A 1 29.43 -2.81 -24.15
N GLN A 2 29.90 -4.06 -24.28
CA GLN A 2 30.30 -4.72 -25.54
C GLN A 2 29.66 -6.12 -25.70
N ALA A 3 28.68 -6.45 -24.83
CA ALA A 3 27.97 -7.73 -24.82
C ALA A 3 26.55 -7.64 -25.41
N LEU A 4 26.14 -6.47 -25.90
CA LEU A 4 24.79 -6.22 -26.44
C LEU A 4 24.73 -6.13 -27.98
N GLU A 5 25.87 -6.17 -28.69
CA GLU A 5 25.90 -6.08 -30.16
C GLU A 5 25.96 -7.44 -30.89
N ARG A 6 26.04 -8.58 -30.17
CA ARG A 6 26.15 -9.91 -30.81
C ARG A 6 24.83 -10.69 -30.95
N ALA A 7 23.69 -10.10 -30.60
CA ALA A 7 22.38 -10.77 -30.69
C ALA A 7 21.63 -10.53 -32.02
N CYS A 8 22.26 -9.90 -33.03
CA CYS A 8 21.59 -9.48 -34.26
C CYS A 8 22.12 -10.12 -35.55
N PHE A 9 22.62 -11.37 -35.49
CA PHE A 9 22.92 -12.17 -36.67
C PHE A 9 22.09 -13.45 -36.65
N PHE A 10 20.94 -13.38 -37.32
CA PHE A 10 20.10 -14.54 -37.65
C PHE A 10 20.78 -15.34 -38.77
N ASP A 11 21.03 -16.61 -38.49
CA ASP A 11 21.55 -17.60 -39.42
C ASP A 11 20.49 -17.91 -40.49
N LEU A 12 20.77 -17.49 -41.73
CA LEU A 12 19.98 -17.77 -42.93
C LEU A 12 20.54 -19.02 -43.62
N ASN A 13 20.37 -20.22 -43.02
CA ASN A 13 20.30 -21.50 -43.75
C ASN A 13 20.18 -22.72 -42.82
N ALA A 14 18.95 -23.17 -42.52
CA ALA A 14 18.73 -24.57 -42.09
C ALA A 14 17.28 -25.04 -42.30
N ARG A 15 17.06 -25.67 -43.46
CA ARG A 15 16.11 -26.75 -43.85
C ARG A 15 14.60 -26.66 -43.51
N PRO A 16 13.71 -26.92 -44.49
CA PRO A 16 12.26 -27.00 -44.30
C PRO A 16 11.84 -28.40 -43.85
N ASN A 17 10.83 -28.46 -42.96
CA ASN A 17 10.04 -29.62 -42.50
C ASN A 17 10.11 -29.86 -40.98
N ARG A 18 9.48 -28.96 -40.21
CA ARG A 18 8.73 -29.32 -39.01
C ARG A 18 7.45 -28.49 -39.03
N LEU A 19 6.33 -29.20 -38.98
CA LEU A 19 4.99 -28.64 -38.89
C LEU A 19 4.98 -27.50 -37.87
N GLU A 20 4.66 -26.29 -38.34
CA GLU A 20 4.37 -25.14 -37.50
C GLU A 20 3.26 -25.55 -36.54
N TYR A 21 3.60 -25.84 -35.29
CA TYR A 21 2.64 -25.79 -34.21
C TYR A 21 2.36 -24.31 -34.01
N ILE A 22 1.46 -23.77 -34.83
CA ILE A 22 0.93 -22.42 -34.68
C ILE A 22 0.28 -22.39 -33.30
N ILE A 23 1.02 -21.88 -32.31
CA ILE A 23 0.46 -21.51 -31.02
C ILE A 23 -0.70 -20.57 -31.35
N PRO A 24 -1.97 -20.95 -31.07
CA PRO A 24 -3.08 -20.08 -31.39
C PRO A 24 -2.83 -18.74 -30.70
N PRO A 25 -3.11 -17.60 -31.38
CA PRO A 25 -2.89 -16.29 -30.79
C PRO A 25 -3.66 -16.26 -29.47
N ARG A 26 -2.95 -15.87 -28.39
CA ARG A 26 -3.45 -15.67 -27.03
C ARG A 26 -4.97 -15.52 -27.03
N GLY A 27 -5.68 -16.41 -26.32
CA GLY A 27 -7.09 -16.26 -25.96
C GLY A 27 -7.29 -14.99 -25.14
N PHE A 28 -7.13 -13.85 -25.80
CA PHE A 28 -7.20 -12.49 -25.32
C PHE A 28 -8.66 -12.07 -25.38
N MET A 29 -9.52 -12.73 -24.60
CA MET A 29 -10.50 -11.90 -23.92
C MET A 29 -9.78 -11.28 -22.74
N ASN A 30 -8.96 -10.27 -23.09
CA ASN A 30 -8.28 -9.41 -22.13
C ASN A 30 -9.30 -9.06 -21.05
N SER A 31 -9.01 -9.26 -19.77
CA SER A 31 -9.96 -8.93 -18.70
C SER A 31 -10.50 -7.50 -18.84
N TRP A 32 -9.71 -6.62 -19.46
CA TRP A 32 -10.09 -5.30 -19.94
C TRP A 32 -11.29 -5.25 -20.89
N VAL A 33 -11.39 -6.15 -21.87
CA VAL A 33 -12.52 -6.21 -22.81
C VAL A 33 -13.82 -6.51 -22.07
N LEU A 34 -13.80 -7.46 -21.13
CA LEU A 34 -14.97 -7.78 -20.31
C LEU A 34 -15.37 -6.59 -19.43
N ILE A 35 -14.40 -5.91 -18.81
CA ILE A 35 -14.65 -4.72 -18.00
C ILE A 35 -15.28 -3.59 -18.84
N VAL A 36 -14.73 -3.32 -20.03
CA VAL A 36 -15.27 -2.30 -20.95
C VAL A 36 -16.68 -2.67 -21.40
N LEU A 37 -16.92 -3.95 -21.71
CA LEU A 37 -18.25 -4.45 -22.09
C LEU A 37 -19.26 -4.29 -20.95
N MET A 38 -18.88 -4.66 -19.73
CA MET A 38 -19.72 -4.48 -18.53
C MET A 38 -20.01 -3.00 -18.27
N ALA A 39 -19.03 -2.11 -18.43
CA ALA A 39 -19.22 -0.67 -18.27
C ALA A 39 -20.18 -0.11 -19.33
N ALA A 40 -20.02 -0.52 -20.59
CA ALA A 40 -20.92 -0.14 -21.68
C ALA A 40 -22.35 -0.64 -21.44
N LEU A 41 -22.52 -1.91 -21.05
CA LEU A 41 -23.84 -2.48 -20.71
C LEU A 41 -24.47 -1.80 -19.49
N CYS A 42 -23.68 -1.46 -18.48
CA CYS A 42 -24.15 -0.73 -17.31
C CYS A 42 -24.69 0.65 -17.72
N ALA A 43 -23.96 1.37 -18.58
CA ALA A 43 -24.39 2.67 -19.11
C ALA A 43 -25.67 2.56 -19.96
N THR A 44 -25.79 1.54 -20.81
CA THR A 44 -27.00 1.34 -21.63
C THR A 44 -28.21 0.97 -20.77
N ILE A 45 -28.05 0.09 -19.77
CA ILE A 45 -29.11 -0.28 -18.83
C ILE A 45 -29.55 0.93 -17.99
N PHE A 46 -28.59 1.76 -17.54
CA PHE A 46 -28.88 3.01 -16.85
C PHE A 46 -29.74 3.95 -17.70
N VAL A 47 -29.33 4.19 -18.94
CA VAL A 47 -30.07 5.04 -19.88
C VAL A 47 -31.45 4.45 -20.17
N ALA A 48 -31.57 3.14 -20.38
CA ALA A 48 -32.84 2.46 -20.63
C ALA A 48 -33.81 2.59 -19.46
N GLY A 49 -33.34 2.40 -18.21
CA GLY A 49 -34.13 2.59 -16.99
C GLY A 49 -34.59 4.04 -16.81
N ARG A 50 -33.69 5.00 -17.03
CA ARG A 50 -34.03 6.43 -17.00
C ARG A 50 -35.07 6.79 -18.05
N SER A 51 -34.87 6.39 -19.30
CA SER A 51 -35.80 6.67 -20.41
C SER A 51 -37.19 6.06 -20.17
N ARG A 52 -37.26 4.85 -19.62
CA ARG A 52 -38.54 4.23 -19.23
C ARG A 52 -39.25 5.01 -18.15
N SER A 53 -38.54 5.48 -17.13
CA SER A 53 -39.16 6.30 -16.07
C SER A 53 -39.74 7.61 -16.61
N LEU A 54 -39.10 8.23 -17.61
CA LEU A 54 -39.62 9.42 -18.29
C LEU A 54 -40.89 9.11 -19.10
N ASN A 55 -40.92 7.99 -19.83
CA ASN A 55 -42.11 7.55 -20.58
C ASN A 55 -43.28 7.19 -19.65
N VAL A 56 -43.00 6.58 -18.50
CA VAL A 56 -44.02 6.32 -17.47
C VAL A 56 -44.50 7.65 -16.89
N ALA A 57 -43.61 8.61 -16.64
CA ALA A 57 -43.97 9.94 -16.14
C ALA A 57 -44.92 10.69 -17.08
N THR A 58 -44.74 10.59 -18.41
CA THR A 58 -45.67 11.23 -19.36
C THR A 58 -47.10 10.68 -19.26
N GLY A 59 -47.26 9.41 -18.89
CA GLY A 59 -48.58 8.78 -18.72
C GLY A 59 -49.33 9.19 -17.44
N VAL A 60 -48.64 9.71 -16.43
CA VAL A 60 -49.21 10.10 -15.11
C VAL A 60 -49.23 11.62 -14.90
N GLY A 61 -48.96 12.43 -15.93
CA GLY A 61 -49.02 13.90 -15.85
C GLY A 61 -47.69 14.58 -15.49
N GLY A 62 -46.56 13.89 -15.61
CA GLY A 62 -45.22 14.45 -15.48
C GLY A 62 -44.37 13.81 -14.37
N THR A 63 -43.09 14.21 -14.29
CA THR A 63 -42.10 13.64 -13.36
C THR A 63 -42.42 13.88 -11.89
N ARG A 64 -43.26 14.86 -11.57
CA ARG A 64 -43.72 15.17 -10.20
C ARG A 64 -44.57 14.05 -9.57
N TYR A 65 -45.20 13.22 -10.40
CA TYR A 65 -46.04 12.11 -9.95
C TYR A 65 -45.25 10.80 -9.75
N LEU A 66 -43.95 10.79 -10.07
CA LEU A 66 -43.06 9.70 -9.69
C LEU A 66 -42.65 9.85 -8.22
N ASN A 67 -42.54 8.73 -7.51
CA ASN A 67 -42.05 8.74 -6.14
C ASN A 67 -40.57 9.17 -6.01
N SER A 68 -39.75 8.92 -7.03
CA SER A 68 -38.32 9.25 -7.07
C SER A 68 -37.92 9.98 -8.35
N LEU A 69 -36.77 10.64 -8.37
CA LEU A 69 -36.25 11.25 -9.60
C LEU A 69 -35.89 10.16 -10.64
N PRO A 70 -36.09 10.40 -11.95
CA PRO A 70 -35.72 9.50 -13.05
C PRO A 70 -34.31 8.92 -12.98
N PHE A 71 -33.37 9.70 -12.42
CA PHE A 71 -31.99 9.27 -12.16
C PHE A 71 -31.92 8.00 -11.30
N TYR A 72 -32.71 7.92 -10.21
CA TYR A 72 -32.69 6.77 -9.29
C TYR A 72 -33.24 5.49 -9.92
N TYR A 73 -34.17 5.59 -10.88
CA TYR A 73 -34.67 4.41 -11.62
C TYR A 73 -33.59 3.84 -12.54
N GLY A 74 -32.88 4.70 -13.28
CA GLY A 74 -31.72 4.29 -14.07
C GLY A 74 -30.63 3.67 -13.20
N MET A 75 -30.33 4.29 -12.06
CA MET A 75 -29.32 3.79 -11.12
C MET A 75 -29.70 2.44 -10.52
N LEU A 76 -30.96 2.25 -10.14
CA LEU A 76 -31.47 0.98 -9.62
C LEU A 76 -31.33 -0.13 -10.68
N SER A 77 -31.75 0.11 -11.93
CA SER A 77 -31.61 -0.87 -13.01
C SER A 77 -30.15 -1.24 -13.27
N ALA A 78 -29.25 -0.26 -13.25
CA ALA A 78 -27.83 -0.48 -13.40
C ALA A 78 -27.24 -1.30 -12.23
N LEU A 79 -27.62 -1.00 -10.98
CA LEU A 79 -27.17 -1.71 -9.78
C LEU A 79 -27.62 -3.18 -9.77
N TRP A 80 -28.87 -3.45 -10.15
CA TRP A 80 -29.41 -4.81 -10.28
C TRP A 80 -28.68 -5.65 -11.33
N ALA A 81 -28.15 -5.01 -12.38
CA ALA A 81 -27.36 -5.69 -13.40
C ALA A 81 -25.89 -5.87 -13.01
N ILE A 82 -25.23 -4.82 -12.52
CA ILE A 82 -23.77 -4.80 -12.34
C ILE A 82 -23.32 -5.54 -11.08
N LEU A 83 -24.04 -5.46 -9.95
CA LEU A 83 -23.60 -6.07 -8.70
C LEU A 83 -23.53 -7.60 -8.79
N PRO A 84 -24.57 -8.32 -9.29
CA PRO A 84 -24.50 -9.76 -9.42
C PRO A 84 -23.47 -10.22 -10.47
N ALA A 85 -23.29 -9.44 -11.54
CA ALA A 85 -22.26 -9.68 -12.54
C ALA A 85 -20.84 -9.57 -11.95
N LEU A 86 -20.58 -8.56 -11.12
CA LEU A 86 -19.31 -8.42 -10.41
C LEU A 86 -19.07 -9.58 -9.45
N VAL A 87 -20.10 -10.04 -8.73
CA VAL A 87 -20.01 -11.22 -7.85
C VAL A 87 -19.64 -12.46 -8.66
N LEU A 88 -20.29 -12.70 -9.80
CA LEU A 88 -19.99 -13.84 -10.66
C LEU A 88 -18.54 -13.81 -11.19
N VAL A 89 -18.08 -12.66 -11.69
CA VAL A 89 -16.70 -12.51 -12.18
C VAL A 89 -15.69 -12.71 -11.05
N THR A 90 -15.97 -12.17 -9.87
CA THR A 90 -15.08 -12.29 -8.71
C THR A 90 -15.00 -13.75 -8.26
N LEU A 91 -16.13 -14.45 -8.16
CA LEU A 91 -16.16 -15.88 -7.83
C LEU A 91 -15.40 -16.71 -8.87
N TRP A 92 -15.62 -16.44 -10.17
CA TRP A 92 -14.87 -17.12 -11.23
C TRP A 92 -13.36 -16.91 -11.07
N LYS A 93 -12.89 -15.68 -10.83
CA LYS A 93 -11.46 -15.40 -10.65
C LYS A 93 -10.85 -15.97 -9.38
N ILE A 94 -11.66 -16.26 -8.36
CA ILE A 94 -11.18 -16.94 -7.14
C ILE A 94 -11.03 -18.45 -7.39
N PHE A 95 -11.94 -19.06 -8.16
CA PHE A 95 -12.01 -20.52 -8.31
C PHE A 95 -11.50 -21.06 -9.65
N ASP A 96 -11.22 -20.20 -10.65
CA ASP A 96 -10.79 -20.63 -11.99
C ASP A 96 -9.54 -21.51 -11.94
N GLY A 97 -8.54 -21.12 -11.16
CA GLY A 97 -7.30 -21.88 -10.95
C GLY A 97 -7.57 -23.29 -10.43
N GLN A 98 -8.39 -23.44 -9.39
CA GLN A 98 -8.69 -24.73 -8.77
C GLN A 98 -9.51 -25.65 -9.69
N ILE A 99 -10.50 -25.09 -10.40
CA ILE A 99 -11.36 -25.85 -11.30
C ILE A 99 -10.58 -26.32 -12.53
N ILE A 100 -9.81 -25.44 -13.15
CA ILE A 100 -9.01 -25.75 -14.34
C ILE A 100 -7.91 -26.76 -13.98
N GLU A 101 -7.24 -26.60 -12.84
CA GLU A 101 -6.22 -27.55 -12.37
C GLU A 101 -6.81 -28.95 -12.16
N HIS A 102 -7.99 -29.06 -11.53
CA HIS A 102 -8.64 -30.36 -11.31
C HIS A 102 -9.02 -31.06 -12.62
N ILE A 103 -9.52 -30.29 -13.61
CA ILE A 103 -9.87 -30.82 -14.94
C ILE A 103 -8.60 -31.29 -15.68
N VAL A 104 -7.54 -30.47 -15.68
CA VAL A 104 -6.27 -30.80 -16.35
C VAL A 104 -5.63 -32.05 -15.75
N ILE A 105 -5.62 -32.18 -14.42
CA ILE A 105 -5.07 -33.37 -13.75
C ILE A 105 -5.87 -34.62 -14.10
N SER A 106 -7.20 -34.52 -14.23
CA SER A 106 -8.06 -35.66 -14.58
C SER A 106 -7.94 -36.14 -16.02
N GLU A 107 -7.35 -35.35 -16.90
CA GLU A 107 -7.16 -35.66 -18.33
C GLU A 107 -5.71 -36.04 -18.69
N LEU A 108 -4.79 -36.06 -17.71
CA LEU A 108 -3.43 -36.54 -17.94
C LEU A 108 -3.45 -38.06 -18.22
N PRO A 109 -2.67 -38.55 -19.19
CA PRO A 109 -2.63 -39.97 -19.49
C PRO A 109 -2.00 -40.76 -18.31
N ASP A 110 -2.49 -42.00 -18.10
CA ASP A 110 -2.18 -42.86 -16.94
C ASP A 110 -0.69 -43.25 -16.83
N ASP A 111 0.13 -42.90 -17.81
CA ASP A 111 1.58 -43.09 -17.87
C ASP A 111 2.38 -41.99 -17.14
N VAL A 112 1.71 -40.92 -16.70
CA VAL A 112 2.31 -39.81 -15.94
C VAL A 112 1.66 -39.70 -14.55
N VAL A 113 1.82 -40.74 -13.73
CA VAL A 113 1.41 -40.73 -12.32
C VAL A 113 2.54 -40.17 -11.45
N PHE A 114 2.41 -38.92 -11.01
CA PHE A 114 3.32 -38.34 -10.03
C PHE A 114 2.92 -38.79 -8.62
N GLU A 115 3.76 -39.59 -7.97
CA GLU A 115 3.53 -40.04 -6.58
C GLU A 115 3.68 -38.89 -5.56
N ASP A 116 4.42 -37.82 -5.89
CA ASP A 116 4.72 -36.71 -4.97
C ASP A 116 3.94 -35.42 -5.32
N ALA A 117 3.40 -34.75 -4.30
CA ALA A 117 2.68 -33.48 -4.44
C ALA A 117 3.60 -32.33 -4.92
N SER A 118 4.90 -32.39 -4.59
CA SER A 118 5.86 -31.36 -4.97
C SER A 118 6.13 -31.32 -6.49
N GLN A 119 6.25 -32.50 -7.11
CA GLN A 119 6.53 -32.66 -8.54
C GLN A 119 5.34 -32.22 -9.40
N ARG A 120 4.10 -32.48 -8.93
CA ARG A 120 2.87 -31.99 -9.56
C ARG A 120 2.80 -30.47 -9.59
N GLY A 121 3.09 -29.82 -8.46
CA GLY A 121 3.13 -28.36 -8.36
C GLY A 121 4.20 -27.73 -9.26
N LEU A 122 5.37 -28.35 -9.37
CA LEU A 122 6.44 -27.87 -10.25
C LEU A 122 6.07 -27.99 -11.74
N MET A 123 5.46 -29.11 -12.15
CA MET A 123 5.00 -29.30 -13.53
C MET A 123 3.92 -28.28 -13.89
N LEU A 124 2.92 -28.09 -13.03
CA LEU A 124 1.87 -27.10 -13.24
C LEU A 124 2.45 -25.69 -13.37
N ASN A 125 3.40 -25.32 -12.50
CA ASN A 125 4.11 -24.05 -12.63
C ASN A 125 4.88 -23.92 -13.94
N GLN A 126 5.52 -24.98 -14.43
CA GLN A 126 6.17 -24.96 -15.75
C GLN A 126 5.17 -24.77 -16.89
N ILE A 127 4.02 -25.46 -16.85
CA ILE A 127 2.93 -25.31 -17.83
C ILE A 127 2.41 -23.86 -17.82
N TYR A 128 2.14 -23.30 -16.64
CA TYR A 128 1.68 -21.91 -16.50
C TYR A 128 2.74 -20.90 -16.97
N ASN A 129 4.01 -21.13 -16.70
CA ASN A 129 5.10 -20.25 -17.13
C ASN A 129 5.30 -20.29 -18.66
N ILE A 130 5.16 -21.46 -19.29
CA ILE A 130 5.17 -21.59 -20.76
C ILE A 130 3.95 -20.89 -21.35
N MET A 131 2.76 -21.08 -20.78
CA MET A 131 1.53 -20.38 -21.21
C MET A 131 1.63 -18.87 -21.14
N ASN A 132 2.26 -18.35 -20.09
CA ASN A 132 2.46 -16.92 -19.88
C ASN A 132 3.62 -16.35 -20.72
N GLY A 133 4.31 -17.19 -21.51
CA GLY A 133 5.44 -16.79 -22.36
C GLY A 133 6.72 -16.48 -21.58
N GLN A 134 6.83 -16.97 -20.34
CA GLN A 134 8.01 -16.81 -19.48
C GLN A 134 9.06 -17.92 -19.72
N LEU A 135 8.65 -19.05 -20.33
CA LEU A 135 9.53 -20.12 -20.81
C LEU A 135 9.24 -20.43 -22.28
N SER A 136 10.30 -20.66 -23.08
CA SER A 136 10.18 -21.06 -24.47
C SER A 136 9.68 -22.49 -24.60
N ALA A 137 8.63 -22.70 -25.40
CA ALA A 137 8.05 -24.02 -25.67
C ALA A 137 9.04 -25.03 -26.30
N ASP A 138 10.12 -24.53 -26.92
CA ASP A 138 11.15 -25.36 -27.58
C ASP A 138 12.00 -26.21 -26.63
N ALA A 139 12.06 -25.85 -25.34
CA ALA A 139 12.81 -26.58 -24.32
C ALA A 139 11.95 -27.63 -23.57
N ALA A 140 10.65 -27.67 -23.83
CA ALA A 140 9.71 -28.54 -23.11
C ALA A 140 9.49 -29.86 -23.86
N PRO A 141 9.46 -31.01 -23.16
CA PRO A 141 8.99 -32.28 -23.71
C PRO A 141 7.67 -32.17 -24.48
N ALA A 142 7.52 -32.95 -25.55
CA ALA A 142 6.35 -32.89 -26.45
C ALA A 142 5.00 -33.06 -25.74
N TYR A 143 4.95 -33.83 -24.64
CA TYR A 143 3.74 -34.01 -23.82
C TYR A 143 3.31 -32.72 -23.09
N LEU A 144 4.25 -31.83 -22.75
CA LEU A 144 3.96 -30.53 -22.14
C LEU A 144 3.44 -29.53 -23.15
N ALA A 145 3.93 -29.56 -24.39
CA ALA A 145 3.46 -28.67 -25.46
C ALA A 145 1.97 -28.93 -25.81
N ASP A 146 1.57 -30.19 -25.90
CA ASP A 146 0.17 -30.58 -26.14
C ASP A 146 -0.73 -30.23 -24.94
N SER A 147 -0.25 -30.48 -23.72
CA SER A 147 -0.94 -30.10 -22.48
C SER A 147 -1.14 -28.58 -22.36
N VAL A 148 -0.14 -27.78 -22.75
CA VAL A 148 -0.22 -26.31 -22.78
C VAL A 148 -1.25 -25.82 -23.79
N ALA A 149 -1.26 -26.37 -25.01
CA ALA A 149 -2.23 -25.99 -26.04
C ALA A 149 -3.67 -26.33 -25.62
N ARG A 150 -3.86 -27.49 -24.99
CA ARG A 150 -5.15 -27.92 -24.42
C ARG A 150 -5.61 -27.01 -23.28
N LEU A 151 -4.71 -26.64 -22.37
CA LEU A 151 -5.02 -25.75 -21.25
C LEU A 151 -5.37 -24.34 -21.75
N GLN A 152 -4.67 -23.84 -22.76
CA GLN A 152 -5.00 -22.58 -23.43
C GLN A 152 -6.41 -22.61 -24.04
N ALA A 153 -6.78 -23.69 -24.73
CA ALA A 153 -8.12 -23.84 -25.28
C ALA A 153 -9.19 -23.89 -24.18
N LEU A 154 -8.98 -24.69 -23.12
CA LEU A 154 -9.90 -24.83 -22.00
C LEU A 154 -10.13 -23.49 -21.29
N LYS A 155 -9.05 -22.75 -21.02
CA LYS A 155 -9.11 -21.43 -20.40
C LYS A 155 -9.83 -20.41 -21.30
N ALA A 156 -9.57 -20.42 -22.60
CA ALA A 156 -10.26 -19.56 -23.56
C ALA A 156 -11.77 -19.85 -23.62
N HIS A 157 -12.16 -21.14 -23.62
CA HIS A 157 -13.57 -21.54 -23.58
C HIS A 157 -14.23 -21.10 -22.27
N ALA A 158 -13.55 -21.30 -21.14
CA ALA A 158 -14.10 -20.96 -19.84
C ALA A 158 -14.27 -19.44 -19.67
N ASP A 159 -13.28 -18.64 -20.08
CA ASP A 159 -13.39 -17.17 -20.08
C ASP A 159 -14.54 -16.68 -21.00
N LEU A 160 -14.69 -17.29 -22.19
CA LEU A 160 -15.80 -16.99 -23.11
C LEU A 160 -17.16 -17.32 -22.49
N LEU A 161 -17.31 -18.50 -21.90
CA LEU A 161 -18.56 -18.91 -21.24
C LEU A 161 -18.92 -17.96 -20.09
N VAL A 162 -17.95 -17.57 -19.27
CA VAL A 162 -18.18 -16.61 -18.18
C VAL A 162 -18.60 -15.25 -18.71
N ALA A 163 -17.97 -14.73 -19.77
CA ALA A 163 -18.42 -13.47 -20.35
C ALA A 163 -19.84 -13.54 -20.92
N VAL A 164 -20.19 -14.64 -21.60
CA VAL A 164 -21.56 -14.84 -22.09
C VAL A 164 -22.54 -14.88 -20.92
N LEU A 165 -22.23 -15.62 -19.85
CA LEU A 165 -23.06 -15.66 -18.64
C LEU A 165 -23.20 -14.30 -17.98
N VAL A 166 -22.11 -13.52 -17.89
CA VAL A 166 -22.12 -12.16 -17.34
C VAL A 166 -23.03 -11.25 -18.16
N VAL A 167 -22.90 -11.25 -19.49
CA VAL A 167 -23.74 -10.43 -20.38
C VAL A 167 -25.21 -10.83 -20.26
N MET A 168 -25.50 -12.14 -20.29
CA MET A 168 -26.86 -12.66 -20.13
C MET A 168 -27.46 -12.27 -18.78
N MET A 169 -26.68 -12.36 -17.70
CA MET A 169 -27.11 -11.96 -16.36
C MET A 169 -27.39 -10.47 -16.29
N MET A 170 -26.50 -9.63 -16.83
CA MET A 170 -26.68 -8.17 -16.85
C MET A 170 -27.92 -7.75 -17.64
N VAL A 171 -28.12 -8.32 -18.83
CA VAL A 171 -29.29 -8.03 -19.68
C VAL A 171 -30.57 -8.55 -19.02
N GLY A 172 -30.55 -9.76 -18.45
CA GLY A 172 -31.71 -10.36 -17.78
C GLY A 172 -32.14 -9.59 -16.54
N LEU A 173 -31.21 -9.28 -15.63
CA LEU A 173 -31.51 -8.55 -14.40
C LEU A 173 -31.79 -7.07 -14.65
N GLY A 174 -31.07 -6.44 -15.59
CA GLY A 174 -31.35 -5.08 -16.04
C GLY A 174 -32.72 -4.96 -16.70
N GLY A 175 -33.10 -5.93 -17.54
CA GLY A 175 -34.42 -6.04 -18.15
C GLY A 175 -35.54 -6.29 -17.14
N PHE A 176 -35.30 -7.16 -16.15
CA PHE A 176 -36.23 -7.39 -15.04
C PHE A 176 -36.47 -6.11 -14.22
N ALA A 177 -35.40 -5.38 -13.88
CA ALA A 177 -35.50 -4.10 -13.19
C ALA A 177 -36.24 -3.07 -14.05
N TRP A 178 -36.02 -3.07 -15.37
CA TRP A 178 -36.69 -2.20 -16.34
C TRP A 178 -38.21 -2.48 -16.42
N TRP A 179 -38.63 -3.74 -16.41
CA TRP A 179 -40.06 -4.13 -16.37
C TRP A 179 -40.77 -3.74 -15.08
N ARG A 180 -40.04 -3.67 -13.96
CA ARG A 180 -40.60 -3.33 -12.64
C ARG A 180 -40.84 -1.82 -12.43
N ILE A 181 -40.42 -0.96 -13.37
CA ILE A 181 -40.53 0.50 -13.24
C ILE A 181 -42.00 0.91 -13.27
N ASN A 182 -42.52 1.29 -12.09
CA ASN A 182 -43.86 1.82 -11.87
C ASN A 182 -43.81 3.11 -11.04
N PRO A 183 -44.83 4.00 -11.12
CA PRO A 183 -44.81 5.30 -10.43
C PRO A 183 -44.66 5.22 -8.90
N GLN A 184 -45.17 4.15 -8.29
CA GLN A 184 -45.15 3.92 -6.84
C GLN A 184 -43.83 3.31 -6.33
N LEU A 185 -42.94 2.87 -7.23
CA LEU A 185 -41.68 2.25 -6.84
C LEU A 185 -40.76 3.30 -6.18
N ARG A 186 -40.36 3.03 -4.94
CA ARG A 186 -39.45 3.87 -4.14
C ARG A 186 -37.98 3.63 -4.55
N ALA A 187 -37.64 4.00 -5.79
CA ALA A 187 -36.32 3.70 -6.36
C ALA A 187 -35.17 4.31 -5.54
N ARG A 188 -35.34 5.54 -5.02
CA ARG A 188 -34.34 6.19 -4.15
C ARG A 188 -34.02 5.37 -2.90
N ALA A 189 -35.04 4.89 -2.18
CA ALA A 189 -34.84 4.12 -0.96
C ALA A 189 -34.12 2.78 -1.21
N GLN A 190 -34.43 2.11 -2.32
CA GLN A 190 -33.73 0.87 -2.69
C GLN A 190 -32.27 1.12 -3.08
N VAL A 191 -31.99 2.20 -3.82
CA VAL A 191 -30.62 2.61 -4.15
C VAL A 191 -29.85 2.94 -2.87
N GLU A 192 -30.43 3.75 -1.97
CA GLU A 192 -29.81 4.08 -0.68
C GLU A 192 -29.51 2.82 0.16
N ASN A 193 -30.43 1.86 0.22
CA ASN A 193 -30.20 0.59 0.92
C ASN A 193 -29.05 -0.23 0.30
N VAL A 194 -28.94 -0.26 -1.04
CA VAL A 194 -27.82 -0.94 -1.72
C VAL A 194 -26.50 -0.26 -1.39
N PHE A 195 -26.42 1.08 -1.41
CA PHE A 195 -25.22 1.81 -1.01
C PHE A 195 -24.86 1.56 0.46
N GLN A 196 -25.83 1.60 1.37
CA GLN A 196 -25.61 1.30 2.78
C GLN A 196 -25.08 -0.12 2.98
N LEU A 197 -25.62 -1.12 2.27
CA LEU A 197 -25.16 -2.50 2.34
C LEU A 197 -23.73 -2.65 1.80
N VAL A 198 -23.40 -2.00 0.68
CA VAL A 198 -22.04 -2.02 0.11
C VAL A 198 -21.06 -1.36 1.07
N LEU A 199 -21.38 -0.18 1.62
CA LEU A 199 -20.54 0.50 2.61
C LEU A 199 -20.38 -0.31 3.90
N LEU A 200 -21.45 -0.97 4.37
CA LEU A 200 -21.40 -1.88 5.51
C LEU A 200 -20.51 -3.09 5.22
N GLY A 201 -20.60 -3.67 4.02
CA GLY A 201 -19.73 -4.75 3.57
C GLY A 201 -18.26 -4.33 3.52
N CYS A 202 -17.94 -3.19 2.91
CA CYS A 202 -16.58 -2.64 2.84
C CYS A 202 -15.99 -2.34 4.23
N SER A 203 -16.76 -1.69 5.11
CA SER A 203 -16.30 -1.39 6.48
C SER A 203 -16.13 -2.65 7.32
N SER A 204 -17.05 -3.63 7.21
CA SER A 204 -16.93 -4.91 7.90
C SER A 204 -15.70 -5.69 7.43
N LEU A 205 -15.44 -5.73 6.11
CA LEU A 205 -14.25 -6.35 5.54
C LEU A 205 -12.98 -5.68 6.05
N ALA A 206 -12.92 -4.33 6.09
CA ALA A 206 -11.77 -3.61 6.62
C ALA A 206 -11.50 -3.93 8.10
N ILE A 207 -12.56 -4.01 8.92
CA ILE A 207 -12.46 -4.38 10.34
C ILE A 207 -11.96 -5.82 10.49
N LEU A 208 -12.56 -6.78 9.75
CA LEU A 208 -12.16 -8.19 9.80
C LEU A 208 -10.71 -8.40 9.34
N THR A 209 -10.28 -7.71 8.29
CA THR A 209 -8.88 -7.75 7.83
C THR A 209 -7.94 -7.16 8.88
N THR A 210 -8.33 -6.06 9.54
CA THR A 210 -7.52 -5.46 10.62
C THR A 210 -7.38 -6.43 11.79
N ILE A 211 -8.47 -7.06 12.22
CA ILE A 211 -8.46 -8.10 13.25
C ILE A 211 -7.57 -9.26 12.80
N GLY A 212 -7.68 -9.71 11.54
CA GLY A 212 -6.86 -10.77 10.97
C GLY A 212 -5.37 -10.47 11.01
N ILE A 213 -4.96 -9.26 10.64
CA ILE A 213 -3.57 -8.79 10.70
C ILE A 213 -3.07 -8.79 12.15
N VAL A 214 -3.84 -8.21 13.08
CA VAL A 214 -3.47 -8.16 14.51
C VAL A 214 -3.34 -9.56 15.10
N MET A 215 -4.31 -10.44 14.83
CA MET A 215 -4.29 -11.82 15.32
C MET A 215 -3.15 -12.63 14.71
N SER A 216 -2.85 -12.44 13.42
CA SER A 216 -1.73 -13.09 12.75
C SER A 216 -0.39 -12.66 13.37
N VAL A 217 -0.16 -11.36 13.51
CA VAL A 217 1.07 -10.83 14.13
C VAL A 217 1.19 -11.28 15.59
N LEU A 218 0.08 -11.29 16.35
CA LEU A 218 0.07 -11.74 17.74
C LEU A 218 0.42 -13.23 17.85
N TRP A 219 -0.19 -14.08 17.03
CA TRP A 219 0.02 -15.54 17.09
C TRP A 219 1.46 -15.93 16.74
N GLU A 220 2.01 -15.37 15.66
CA GLU A 220 3.41 -15.64 15.28
C GLU A 220 4.41 -15.05 16.28
N SER A 221 4.10 -13.90 16.89
CA SER A 221 4.92 -13.35 17.98
C SER A 221 4.89 -14.22 19.24
N LEU A 222 3.74 -14.80 19.59
CA LEU A 222 3.66 -15.74 20.73
C LEU A 222 4.53 -16.98 20.48
N ARG A 223 4.54 -17.52 19.27
CA ARG A 223 5.44 -18.62 18.88
C ARG A 223 6.92 -18.23 19.03
N PHE A 224 7.29 -17.02 18.63
CA PHE A 224 8.63 -16.50 18.88
C PHE A 224 8.97 -16.47 20.38
N PHE A 225 8.07 -15.95 21.22
CA PHE A 225 8.31 -15.81 22.66
C PHE A 225 8.29 -17.14 23.43
N HIS A 226 7.79 -18.22 22.84
CA HIS A 226 8.01 -19.57 23.36
C HIS A 226 9.47 -20.04 23.20
N ALA A 227 10.18 -19.54 22.17
CA ALA A 227 11.57 -19.87 21.91
C ALA A 227 12.56 -18.87 22.54
N VAL A 228 12.20 -17.59 22.64
CA VAL A 228 13.05 -16.51 23.16
C VAL A 228 12.35 -15.80 24.32
N PRO A 229 12.98 -15.69 25.51
CA PRO A 229 12.39 -14.95 26.63
C PRO A 229 12.08 -13.49 26.27
N ILE A 230 10.88 -13.03 26.66
CA ILE A 230 10.43 -11.64 26.41
C ILE A 230 11.42 -10.61 26.99
N THR A 231 12.03 -10.90 28.15
CA THR A 231 13.00 -10.01 28.79
C THR A 231 14.25 -9.82 27.94
N ASP A 232 14.74 -10.89 27.33
CA ASP A 232 15.97 -10.86 26.55
C ASP A 232 15.74 -10.17 25.20
N PHE A 233 14.54 -10.31 24.65
CA PHE A 233 14.10 -9.55 23.48
C PHE A 233 13.95 -8.05 23.79
N LEU A 234 13.26 -7.69 24.88
CA LEU A 234 12.96 -6.29 25.20
C LEU A 234 14.19 -5.49 25.67
N PHE A 235 15.08 -6.12 26.43
CA PHE A 235 16.22 -5.44 27.08
C PHE A 235 17.58 -5.88 26.53
N GLY A 236 17.62 -6.85 25.62
CA GLY A 236 18.85 -7.28 24.98
C GLY A 236 19.51 -6.17 24.17
N LEU A 237 20.84 -6.09 24.28
CA LEU A 237 21.66 -5.06 23.63
C LEU A 237 22.37 -5.55 22.37
N GLU A 238 22.20 -6.83 22.04
CA GLU A 238 22.80 -7.45 20.86
C GLU A 238 21.71 -7.97 19.92
N TRP A 239 21.84 -7.67 18.64
CA TRP A 239 20.96 -8.18 17.60
C TRP A 239 21.80 -8.89 16.54
N SER A 240 21.77 -10.22 16.59
CA SER A 240 22.55 -11.09 15.72
C SER A 240 21.78 -12.40 15.44
N PRO A 241 20.63 -12.33 14.73
CA PRO A 241 19.77 -13.48 14.48
C PRO A 241 20.42 -14.59 13.62
N GLN A 242 21.52 -14.29 12.93
CA GLN A 242 22.29 -15.25 12.11
C GLN A 242 23.13 -16.22 12.96
N THR A 243 23.62 -15.76 14.12
CA THR A 243 24.47 -16.58 15.01
C THR A 243 23.66 -17.59 15.83
N ALA A 244 22.35 -17.39 16.00
CA ALA A 244 21.44 -18.25 16.76
C ALA A 244 21.15 -19.63 16.10
N ILE A 245 21.73 -19.92 14.93
CA ILE A 245 21.39 -21.08 14.07
C ILE A 245 22.39 -22.25 14.20
N ARG A 246 23.57 -22.05 14.83
CA ARG A 246 24.58 -23.11 14.90
C ARG A 246 24.18 -24.22 15.88
N LYS A 247 23.95 -25.44 15.37
CA LYS A 247 23.46 -26.64 16.10
C LYS A 247 24.24 -27.00 17.39
N ASP A 248 25.50 -26.56 17.53
CA ASP A 248 26.34 -26.85 18.70
C ASP A 248 26.41 -25.70 19.72
N GLN A 249 25.79 -24.56 19.41
CA GLN A 249 25.56 -23.49 20.38
C GLN A 249 24.08 -23.54 20.79
N VAL A 250 23.83 -23.84 22.06
CA VAL A 250 22.56 -23.48 22.71
C VAL A 250 22.30 -22.02 22.32
N ALA A 251 21.20 -21.77 21.61
CA ALA A 251 20.81 -20.44 21.15
C ALA A 251 21.08 -19.47 22.29
N GLY A 252 22.15 -18.66 22.16
CA GLY A 252 22.51 -17.71 23.19
C GLY A 252 21.31 -16.81 23.35
N SER A 253 20.69 -16.87 24.53
CA SER A 253 19.46 -16.16 24.87
C SER A 253 19.56 -14.65 24.61
N SER A 254 20.76 -14.12 24.37
CA SER A 254 21.07 -12.71 24.15
C SER A 254 21.07 -12.20 22.70
N SER A 255 20.80 -13.03 21.67
CA SER A 255 21.02 -12.63 20.25
C SER A 255 19.86 -11.90 19.56
N PHE A 256 18.69 -11.76 20.19
CA PHE A 256 17.50 -11.10 19.63
C PHE A 256 17.10 -9.80 20.35
N GLY A 257 18.06 -9.07 20.90
CA GLY A 257 17.82 -7.82 21.62
C GLY A 257 17.30 -6.70 20.71
N ALA A 258 16.10 -6.17 21.01
CA ALA A 258 15.44 -5.15 20.22
C ALA A 258 15.97 -3.72 20.48
N VAL A 259 16.67 -3.49 21.60
CA VAL A 259 17.10 -2.14 22.04
C VAL A 259 17.91 -1.40 20.97
N PRO A 260 18.94 -1.99 20.33
CA PRO A 260 19.71 -1.29 19.31
C PRO A 260 18.88 -0.87 18.10
N LEU A 261 17.87 -1.66 17.74
CA LEU A 261 16.99 -1.39 16.60
C LEU A 261 16.08 -0.19 16.88
N PHE A 262 15.47 -0.14 18.06
CA PHE A 262 14.65 1.00 18.48
C PHE A 262 15.50 2.25 18.70
N ALA A 263 16.70 2.12 19.26
CA ALA A 263 17.65 3.21 19.39
C ALA A 263 18.02 3.80 18.01
N GLY A 264 18.31 2.96 17.02
CA GLY A 264 18.55 3.38 15.63
C GLY A 264 17.34 4.08 15.00
N THR A 265 16.14 3.50 15.14
CA THR A 265 14.88 4.12 14.67
C THR A 265 14.67 5.50 15.29
N LEU A 266 14.84 5.63 16.61
CA LEU A 266 14.64 6.89 17.33
C LEU A 266 15.73 7.92 17.02
N LEU A 267 16.97 7.50 16.80
CA LEU A 267 18.07 8.39 16.39
C LEU A 267 17.76 9.02 15.02
N ILE A 268 17.40 8.20 14.03
CA ILE A 268 17.04 8.67 12.69
C ILE A 268 15.79 9.56 12.73
N ALA A 269 14.74 9.13 13.43
CA ALA A 269 13.52 9.93 13.58
C ALA A 269 13.79 11.27 14.29
N GLY A 270 14.66 11.27 15.31
CA GLY A 270 15.09 12.47 16.01
C GLY A 270 15.79 13.47 15.08
N ILE A 271 16.76 13.01 14.30
CA ILE A 271 17.45 13.82 13.28
C ILE A 271 16.43 14.39 12.28
N ALA A 272 15.50 13.56 11.79
CA ALA A 272 14.46 14.00 10.88
C ALA A 272 13.57 15.10 11.49
N MET A 273 13.16 14.96 12.76
CA MET A 273 12.32 15.96 13.43
C MET A 273 13.05 17.26 13.73
N LEU A 274 14.34 17.20 14.07
CA LEU A 274 15.17 18.40 14.26
C LEU A 274 15.22 19.27 13.00
N VAL A 275 15.14 18.67 11.81
CA VAL A 275 15.05 19.41 10.54
C VAL A 275 13.61 19.76 10.22
N ALA A 276 12.70 18.79 10.23
CA ALA A 276 11.38 18.93 9.67
C ALA A 276 10.44 19.81 10.51
N VAL A 277 10.50 19.73 11.84
CA VAL A 277 9.59 20.49 12.70
C VAL A 277 9.85 21.99 12.60
N PRO A 278 11.10 22.50 12.76
CA PRO A 278 11.35 23.94 12.64
C PRO A 278 11.07 24.45 11.23
N THR A 279 11.57 23.77 10.20
CA THR A 279 11.42 24.22 8.81
C THR A 279 9.98 24.14 8.33
N GLY A 280 9.27 23.06 8.64
CA GLY A 280 7.87 22.85 8.32
C GLY A 280 6.96 23.84 9.04
N LEU A 281 7.16 24.05 10.34
CA LEU A 281 6.34 25.00 11.11
C LEU A 281 6.57 26.45 10.66
N MET A 282 7.82 26.86 10.42
CA MET A 282 8.11 28.20 9.91
C MET A 282 7.53 28.41 8.51
N SER A 283 7.55 27.37 7.66
CA SER A 283 6.91 27.40 6.34
C SER A 283 5.39 27.56 6.45
N ALA A 284 4.75 26.83 7.37
CA ALA A 284 3.33 26.94 7.65
C ALA A 284 2.93 28.34 8.13
N ILE A 285 3.68 28.91 9.09
CA ILE A 285 3.44 30.26 9.61
C ILE A 285 3.61 31.29 8.50
N TYR A 286 4.65 31.16 7.66
CA TYR A 286 4.82 32.06 6.54
C TYR A 286 3.66 31.97 5.54
N LEU A 287 3.24 30.75 5.16
CA LEU A 287 2.18 30.55 4.16
C LEU A 287 0.80 31.00 4.63
N SER A 288 0.48 30.79 5.90
CA SER A 288 -0.80 31.17 6.50
C SER A 288 -0.84 32.66 6.85
N GLU A 289 0.23 33.19 7.45
CA GLU A 289 0.20 34.51 8.06
C GLU A 289 0.82 35.61 7.24
N TYR A 290 1.84 35.33 6.42
CA TYR A 290 2.66 36.37 5.76
C TYR A 290 2.57 36.37 4.24
N ALA A 291 2.39 35.20 3.63
CA ALA A 291 2.48 35.01 2.20
C ALA A 291 1.36 35.74 1.44
N HIS A 292 1.74 36.39 0.34
CA HIS A 292 0.76 36.94 -0.58
C HIS A 292 -0.02 35.81 -1.28
N LYS A 293 -1.30 36.05 -1.62
CA LYS A 293 -2.21 35.04 -2.23
C LYS A 293 -1.60 34.30 -3.42
N LYS A 294 -0.80 35.00 -4.24
CA LYS A 294 -0.09 34.42 -5.40
C LYS A 294 0.98 33.41 -5.00
N VAL A 295 1.76 33.70 -3.95
CA VAL A 295 2.79 32.78 -3.45
C VAL A 295 2.14 31.53 -2.89
N ARG A 296 1.09 31.70 -2.07
CA ARG A 296 0.33 30.58 -1.50
C ARG A 296 -0.27 29.68 -2.59
N ALA A 297 -0.86 30.26 -3.64
CA ALA A 297 -1.45 29.52 -4.75
C ALA A 297 -0.45 28.65 -5.54
N ILE A 298 0.86 28.93 -5.44
CA ILE A 298 1.92 28.15 -6.09
C ILE A 298 2.57 27.19 -5.09
N VAL A 299 2.97 27.67 -3.92
CA VAL A 299 3.77 26.90 -2.96
C VAL A 299 2.95 25.81 -2.28
N LYS A 300 1.70 26.05 -1.91
CA LYS A 300 0.87 25.03 -1.22
C LYS A 300 0.65 23.78 -2.10
N PRO A 301 0.21 23.90 -3.38
CA PRO A 301 0.14 22.74 -4.26
C PRO A 301 1.49 22.05 -4.47
N LEU A 302 2.61 22.80 -4.57
CA LEU A 302 3.93 22.20 -4.69
C LEU A 302 4.30 21.34 -3.47
N LEU A 303 4.03 21.82 -2.25
CA LEU A 303 4.24 21.04 -1.03
C LEU A 303 3.37 19.76 -1.01
N GLU A 304 2.12 19.85 -1.44
CA GLU A 304 1.23 18.68 -1.54
C GLU A 304 1.72 17.67 -2.58
N VAL A 305 2.26 18.13 -3.73
CA VAL A 305 2.87 17.26 -4.73
C VAL A 305 4.15 16.60 -4.20
N LEU A 306 5.00 17.34 -3.47
CA LEU A 306 6.22 16.80 -2.85
C LEU A 306 5.91 15.70 -1.82
N ALA A 307 4.79 15.80 -1.11
CA ALA A 307 4.30 14.77 -0.19
C ALA A 307 3.85 13.48 -0.90
N GLY A 308 3.52 13.57 -2.20
CA GLY A 308 3.13 12.44 -3.05
C GLY A 308 4.30 11.66 -3.66
N ILE A 309 5.55 12.14 -3.50
CA ILE A 309 6.73 11.45 -4.03
C ILE A 309 6.95 10.13 -3.25
N PRO A 310 7.11 8.98 -3.94
CA PRO A 310 7.38 7.71 -3.28
C PRO A 310 8.67 7.74 -2.45
N THR A 311 8.64 7.15 -1.26
CA THR A 311 9.78 7.17 -0.32
C THR A 311 11.02 6.47 -0.86
N VAL A 312 10.85 5.48 -1.75
CA VAL A 312 11.96 4.82 -2.46
C VAL A 312 12.78 5.77 -3.34
N VAL A 313 12.14 6.81 -3.91
CA VAL A 313 12.86 7.82 -4.71
C VAL A 313 13.78 8.64 -3.82
N TYR A 314 13.29 9.03 -2.64
CA TYR A 314 14.10 9.69 -1.62
C TYR A 314 15.22 8.77 -1.11
N GLY A 315 14.93 7.48 -0.89
CA GLY A 315 15.91 6.49 -0.46
C GLY A 315 17.04 6.29 -1.48
N PHE A 316 16.70 6.21 -2.76
CA PHE A 316 17.69 6.14 -3.83
C PHE A 316 18.58 7.39 -3.85
N PHE A 317 17.99 8.58 -3.84
CA PHE A 317 18.73 9.85 -3.76
C PHE A 317 19.61 9.93 -2.51
N ALA A 318 19.11 9.45 -1.37
CA ALA A 318 19.86 9.40 -0.13
C ALA A 318 21.13 8.54 -0.29
N ALA A 319 20.99 7.32 -0.82
CA ALA A 319 22.08 6.36 -0.94
C ALA A 319 23.17 6.81 -1.93
N ILE A 320 22.79 7.35 -3.09
CA ILE A 320 23.76 7.65 -4.17
C ILE A 320 24.32 9.08 -4.13
N THR A 321 23.66 10.00 -3.43
CA THR A 321 24.06 11.42 -3.42
C THR A 321 24.33 11.93 -2.02
N VAL A 322 23.35 11.87 -1.12
CA VAL A 322 23.44 12.53 0.19
C VAL A 322 24.39 11.79 1.13
N ALA A 323 24.33 10.46 1.17
CA ALA A 323 25.17 9.61 1.99
C ALA A 323 26.68 9.76 1.66
N PRO A 324 27.12 9.64 0.38
CA PRO A 324 28.50 9.91 0.00
C PRO A 324 28.92 11.35 0.32
N PHE A 325 28.07 12.34 0.02
CA PHE A 325 28.36 13.74 0.30
C PHE A 325 28.63 14.02 1.79
N ILE A 326 27.79 13.48 2.67
CA ILE A 326 27.95 13.64 4.13
C ILE A 326 29.23 12.96 4.61
N ARG A 327 29.47 11.72 4.17
CA ARG A 327 30.68 10.98 4.53
C ARG A 327 31.94 11.73 4.09
N ASP A 328 32.01 12.12 2.82
CA ASP A 328 33.21 12.74 2.26
C ASP A 328 33.48 14.11 2.89
N THR A 329 32.41 14.86 3.21
CA THR A 329 32.52 16.10 3.99
C THR A 329 33.09 15.82 5.39
N ALA A 330 32.55 14.82 6.11
CA ALA A 330 33.03 14.48 7.44
C ALA A 330 34.50 14.01 7.44
N VAL A 331 34.89 13.20 6.45
CA VAL A 331 36.29 12.77 6.25
C VAL A 331 37.18 13.96 5.90
N SER A 332 36.74 14.89 5.06
CA SER A 332 37.51 16.09 4.72
C SER A 332 37.76 17.01 5.93
N MET A 333 36.85 16.99 6.90
CA MET A 333 36.98 17.68 8.19
C MET A 333 37.81 16.89 9.21
N GLY A 334 38.30 15.69 8.85
CA GLY A 334 39.13 14.82 9.69
C GLY A 334 38.38 14.11 10.81
N LEU A 335 37.04 14.04 10.77
CA LEU A 335 36.22 13.41 11.81
C LEU A 335 36.44 11.89 11.91
N ASP A 336 36.87 11.27 10.82
CA ASP A 336 37.21 9.85 10.73
C ASP A 336 38.37 9.43 11.66
N ASN A 337 39.20 10.39 12.09
CA ASN A 337 40.24 10.15 13.10
C ASN A 337 39.69 10.06 14.54
N TYR A 338 38.48 10.57 14.79
CA TYR A 338 37.90 10.68 16.13
C TYR A 338 36.66 9.82 16.32
N MET A 339 35.94 9.50 15.24
CA MET A 339 34.70 8.74 15.29
C MET A 339 34.50 7.91 14.01
N ALA A 340 33.66 6.88 14.09
CA ALA A 340 33.27 6.10 12.92
C ALA A 340 32.45 6.95 11.94
N VAL A 341 32.81 6.93 10.66
CA VAL A 341 32.11 7.63 9.58
C VAL A 341 31.80 6.64 8.47
N THR A 342 30.52 6.42 8.20
CA THR A 342 30.02 5.53 7.14
C THR A 342 29.10 6.28 6.18
N SER A 343 29.01 5.82 4.94
CA SER A 343 28.04 6.38 3.98
C SER A 343 26.62 6.06 4.43
N GLU A 344 26.38 4.79 4.77
CA GLU A 344 25.14 4.31 5.36
C GLU A 344 25.07 4.72 6.85
N SER A 345 24.76 5.98 7.10
CA SER A 345 24.77 6.59 8.44
C SER A 345 23.39 7.09 8.86
N ALA A 346 23.15 7.17 10.17
CA ALA A 346 21.90 7.69 10.72
C ALA A 346 21.62 9.14 10.25
N LEU A 347 22.67 9.95 10.09
CA LEU A 347 22.58 11.33 9.64
C LEU A 347 22.06 11.43 8.21
N ALA A 348 22.61 10.61 7.29
CA ALA A 348 22.19 10.63 5.90
C ALA A 348 20.71 10.24 5.75
N ALA A 349 20.31 9.14 6.38
CA ALA A 349 18.92 8.69 6.38
C ALA A 349 17.99 9.71 7.05
N GLY A 350 18.38 10.24 8.22
CA GLY A 350 17.59 11.19 8.99
C GLY A 350 17.40 12.55 8.30
N LEU A 351 18.42 13.08 7.63
CA LEU A 351 18.30 14.35 6.90
C LEU A 351 17.36 14.25 5.71
N VAL A 352 17.47 13.19 4.91
CA VAL A 352 16.57 13.00 3.75
C VAL A 352 15.14 12.72 4.21
N MET A 353 14.98 11.91 5.26
CA MET A 353 13.68 11.71 5.90
C MET A 353 13.11 13.03 6.44
N GLY A 354 13.94 13.88 7.03
CA GLY A 354 13.56 15.21 7.48
C GLY A 354 12.98 16.05 6.34
N VAL A 355 13.70 16.15 5.21
CA VAL A 355 13.24 16.87 4.01
C VAL A 355 11.89 16.33 3.50
N MET A 356 11.74 15.01 3.46
CA MET A 356 10.47 14.36 3.06
C MET A 356 9.31 14.74 3.99
N ILE A 357 9.57 14.96 5.28
CA ILE A 357 8.52 15.25 6.28
C ILE A 357 8.12 16.73 6.29
N ILE A 358 8.96 17.65 5.80
CA ILE A 358 8.67 19.09 5.75
C ILE A 358 7.28 19.41 5.17
N PRO A 359 6.88 18.87 4.00
CA PRO A 359 5.60 19.22 3.40
C PRO A 359 4.41 18.72 4.21
N PHE A 360 4.54 17.60 4.94
CA PHE A 360 3.49 17.10 5.81
C PHE A 360 3.26 18.04 7.00
N ILE A 361 4.33 18.41 7.72
CA ILE A 361 4.24 19.33 8.86
C ILE A 361 3.77 20.70 8.39
N SER A 362 4.32 21.21 7.29
CA SER A 362 3.96 22.52 6.75
C SER A 362 2.50 22.57 6.29
N SER A 363 2.01 21.54 5.59
CA SER A 363 0.65 21.56 5.06
C SER A 363 -0.39 21.42 6.18
N LEU A 364 -0.21 20.47 7.10
CA LEU A 364 -1.12 20.27 8.23
C LEU A 364 -1.14 21.47 9.18
N SER A 365 0.03 22.03 9.49
CA SER A 365 0.11 23.21 10.37
C SER A 365 -0.50 24.45 9.70
N ASP A 366 -0.33 24.63 8.39
CA ASP A 366 -0.97 25.72 7.63
C ASP A 366 -2.49 25.63 7.69
N ASP A 367 -3.07 24.43 7.54
CA ASP A 367 -4.52 24.23 7.61
C ASP A 367 -5.07 24.55 9.01
N VAL A 368 -4.37 24.13 10.07
CA VAL A 368 -4.74 24.43 11.46
C VAL A 368 -4.64 25.92 11.77
N ILE A 369 -3.57 26.59 11.33
CA ILE A 369 -3.39 28.04 11.57
C ILE A 369 -4.48 28.85 10.83
N ASN A 370 -4.81 28.47 9.60
CA ASN A 370 -5.88 29.11 8.82
C ASN A 370 -7.28 28.84 9.39
N ALA A 371 -7.47 27.78 10.18
CA ALA A 371 -8.74 27.49 10.85
C ALA A 371 -9.03 28.44 12.04
N VAL A 372 -8.03 29.18 12.53
CA VAL A 372 -8.21 30.17 13.60
C VAL A 372 -9.13 31.32 13.10
N PRO A 373 -10.28 31.58 13.76
CA PRO A 373 -11.26 32.56 13.32
C PRO A 373 -10.69 33.97 13.10
N GLN A 374 -11.19 34.68 12.07
CA GLN A 374 -10.74 36.05 11.80
C GLN A 374 -11.10 37.04 12.90
N SER A 375 -12.20 36.82 13.63
CA SER A 375 -12.59 37.66 14.76
C SER A 375 -11.53 37.77 15.85
N LEU A 376 -10.76 36.71 16.11
CA LEU A 376 -9.67 36.71 17.09
C LEU A 376 -8.50 37.58 16.63
N ARG A 377 -8.20 37.54 15.34
CA ARG A 377 -7.11 38.31 14.72
C ARG A 377 -7.48 39.80 14.65
N ASP A 378 -8.69 40.11 14.18
CA ASP A 378 -9.21 41.47 14.12
C ASP A 378 -9.37 42.08 15.51
N GLY A 379 -9.80 41.30 16.50
CA GLY A 379 -9.91 41.73 17.90
C GLY A 379 -8.54 42.11 18.50
N ALA A 380 -7.51 41.30 18.26
CA ALA A 380 -6.16 41.59 18.74
C ALA A 380 -5.55 42.83 18.03
N LEU A 381 -5.74 42.96 16.71
CA LEU A 381 -5.34 44.16 15.96
C LEU A 381 -6.08 45.42 16.48
N GLY A 382 -7.36 45.30 16.84
CA GLY A 382 -8.17 46.38 17.40
C GLY A 382 -7.68 46.87 18.77
N LEU A 383 -6.95 46.03 19.51
CA LEU A 383 -6.27 46.41 20.77
C LEU A 383 -4.89 47.05 20.54
N GLY A 384 -4.48 47.28 19.28
CA GLY A 384 -3.20 47.87 18.93
C GLY A 384 -2.05 46.87 18.82
N ALA A 385 -2.32 45.56 18.83
CA ALA A 385 -1.27 44.55 18.65
C ALA A 385 -0.71 44.58 17.23
N THR A 386 0.59 44.41 17.10
CA THR A 386 1.27 44.23 15.81
C THR A 386 0.99 42.85 15.24
N ARG A 387 1.12 42.67 13.91
CA ARG A 387 0.93 41.37 13.25
C ARG A 387 1.75 40.25 13.89
N SER A 388 2.99 40.52 14.32
CA SER A 388 3.83 39.53 14.99
C SER A 388 3.30 39.17 16.40
N GLU A 389 2.73 40.13 17.12
CA GLU A 389 2.13 39.88 18.44
C GLU A 389 0.84 39.07 18.30
N VAL A 390 -0.03 39.41 17.35
CA VAL A 390 -1.24 38.64 17.03
C VAL A 390 -0.89 37.18 16.74
N ILE A 391 0.14 36.94 15.92
CA ILE A 391 0.56 35.57 15.59
C ILE A 391 1.07 34.84 16.83
N ARG A 392 1.99 35.43 17.58
CA ARG A 392 2.64 34.78 18.72
C ARG A 392 1.73 34.58 19.94
N GLN A 393 0.83 35.53 20.19
CA GLN A 393 0.04 35.57 21.43
C GLN A 393 -1.41 35.09 21.25
N VAL A 394 -1.93 35.07 20.02
CA VAL A 394 -3.32 34.68 19.75
C VAL A 394 -3.39 33.49 18.80
N VAL A 395 -2.83 33.60 17.61
CA VAL A 395 -3.01 32.58 16.56
C VAL A 395 -2.28 31.28 16.90
N ILE A 396 -0.98 31.34 17.23
CA ILE A 396 -0.19 30.14 17.53
C ILE A 396 -0.70 29.41 18.78
N PRO A 397 -1.01 30.09 19.92
CA PRO A 397 -1.59 29.42 21.07
C PRO A 397 -2.94 28.75 20.76
N ALA A 398 -3.82 29.40 19.98
CA ALA A 398 -5.09 28.83 19.57
C ALA A 398 -4.93 27.63 18.60
N ALA A 399 -3.93 27.68 17.71
CA ALA A 399 -3.61 26.61 16.78
C ALA A 399 -2.78 25.46 17.39
N LEU A 400 -2.23 25.65 18.60
CA LEU A 400 -1.25 24.75 19.21
C LEU A 400 -1.71 23.29 19.29
N PRO A 401 -2.96 22.97 19.72
CA PRO A 401 -3.40 21.58 19.78
C PRO A 401 -3.36 20.88 18.42
N GLY A 402 -3.73 21.59 17.34
CA GLY A 402 -3.70 21.06 15.99
C GLY A 402 -2.28 20.97 15.41
N ILE A 403 -1.42 21.96 15.68
CA ILE A 403 0.01 21.91 15.28
C ILE A 403 0.71 20.72 15.93
N VAL A 404 0.51 20.54 17.24
CA VAL A 404 1.06 19.40 17.98
C VAL A 404 0.50 18.09 17.40
N GLY A 405 -0.79 18.01 17.11
CA GLY A 405 -1.39 16.87 16.41
C GLY A 405 -0.72 16.56 15.05
N GLY A 406 -0.43 17.58 14.24
CA GLY A 406 0.26 17.44 12.97
C GLY A 406 1.71 16.95 13.12
N VAL A 407 2.45 17.48 14.09
CA VAL A 407 3.82 17.03 14.42
C VAL A 407 3.81 15.58 14.90
N LEU A 408 2.84 15.18 15.72
CA LEU A 408 2.73 13.80 16.21
C LEU A 408 2.46 12.80 15.08
N LEU A 409 1.62 13.17 14.11
CA LEU A 409 1.42 12.35 12.91
C LEU A 409 2.71 12.21 12.10
N ALA A 410 3.50 13.28 12.00
CA ALA A 410 4.80 13.26 11.33
C ALA A 410 5.84 12.37 12.06
N VAL A 411 5.86 12.40 13.40
CA VAL A 411 6.71 11.51 14.22
C VAL A 411 6.33 10.04 13.99
N SER A 412 5.03 9.72 14.01
CA SER A 412 4.54 8.37 13.73
C SER A 412 4.95 7.88 12.34
N ARG A 413 4.96 8.77 11.34
CA ARG A 413 5.44 8.47 10.00
C ARG A 413 6.96 8.23 9.98
N ALA A 414 7.75 9.03 10.68
CA ALA A 414 9.21 8.88 10.75
C ALA A 414 9.62 7.54 11.38
N ILE A 415 8.95 7.14 12.47
CA ILE A 415 9.19 5.85 13.15
C ILE A 415 8.84 4.67 12.25
N GLY A 416 7.78 4.81 11.43
CA GLY A 416 7.35 3.80 10.47
C GLY A 416 8.03 3.88 9.10
N GLU A 417 9.04 4.73 8.91
CA GLU A 417 9.72 4.86 7.62
C GLU A 417 10.50 3.57 7.32
N THR A 418 10.40 3.12 6.07
CA THR A 418 10.92 1.81 5.63
C THR A 418 11.90 1.95 4.48
N MET A 419 11.58 2.70 3.43
CA MET A 419 12.37 2.66 2.19
C MET A 419 13.60 3.56 2.25
N ILE A 420 13.49 4.75 2.85
CA ILE A 420 14.66 5.62 3.00
C ILE A 420 15.72 4.92 3.85
N VAL A 421 15.29 4.29 4.95
CA VAL A 421 16.19 3.61 5.89
C VAL A 421 16.74 2.29 5.34
N VAL A 422 15.97 1.51 4.57
CA VAL A 422 16.50 0.30 3.89
C VAL A 422 17.60 0.63 2.90
N MET A 423 17.55 1.80 2.25
CA MET A 423 18.52 2.17 1.23
C MET A 423 19.71 2.98 1.75
N ALA A 424 19.51 3.79 2.79
CA ALA A 424 20.50 4.77 3.24
C ALA A 424 20.99 4.57 4.68
N ALA A 425 20.30 3.76 5.49
CA ALA A 425 20.82 3.32 6.78
C ALA A 425 21.54 1.98 6.62
N GLY A 426 22.35 1.60 7.61
CA GLY A 426 23.10 0.36 7.53
C GLY A 426 22.33 -0.85 8.06
N LEU A 427 22.88 -2.03 7.84
CA LEU A 427 22.29 -3.30 8.31
C LEU A 427 22.78 -3.72 9.70
N ALA A 428 23.89 -3.15 10.17
CA ALA A 428 24.49 -3.50 11.45
C ALA A 428 23.73 -2.88 12.63
N ALA A 429 23.31 -3.72 13.57
CA ALA A 429 22.66 -3.30 14.80
C ALA A 429 23.68 -2.89 15.86
N LYS A 430 24.18 -1.66 15.75
CA LYS A 430 25.06 -1.05 16.74
C LYS A 430 24.29 -0.12 17.66
N LEU A 431 24.54 -0.21 18.97
CA LEU A 431 24.05 0.77 19.93
C LEU A 431 25.03 1.95 19.99
N THR A 432 24.74 3.01 19.24
CA THR A 432 25.59 4.20 19.15
C THR A 432 24.77 5.48 19.11
N ALA A 433 25.31 6.55 19.70
CA ALA A 433 24.75 7.90 19.59
C ALA A 433 25.41 8.72 18.47
N ASN A 434 26.45 8.19 17.82
CA ASN A 434 27.14 8.86 16.72
C ASN A 434 26.25 8.83 15.46
N PRO A 435 25.77 9.98 14.96
CA PRO A 435 24.89 10.00 13.80
C PRO A 435 25.63 9.68 12.49
N LEU A 436 26.97 9.73 12.47
CA LEU A 436 27.80 9.40 11.30
C LEU A 436 28.15 7.90 11.22
N ASP A 437 27.83 7.10 12.25
CA ASP A 437 28.03 5.65 12.22
C ASP A 437 26.79 4.94 11.65
N SER A 438 27.01 3.70 11.28
CA SER A 438 26.03 2.79 10.74
C SER A 438 25.12 2.28 11.86
N VAL A 439 23.82 2.50 11.68
CA VAL A 439 22.74 1.96 12.50
C VAL A 439 21.69 1.35 11.60
N THR A 440 21.02 0.31 12.09
CA THR A 440 19.82 -0.27 11.46
C THR A 440 18.57 0.12 12.24
N THR A 441 17.41 -0.10 11.65
CA THR A 441 16.11 0.22 12.24
C THR A 441 15.24 -1.02 12.36
N VAL A 442 14.19 -0.94 13.17
CA VAL A 442 13.19 -2.00 13.31
C VAL A 442 12.59 -2.38 11.96
N THR A 443 12.26 -1.40 11.12
CA THR A 443 11.64 -1.61 9.80
C THR A 443 12.59 -2.27 8.81
N VAL A 444 13.87 -1.89 8.81
CA VAL A 444 14.92 -2.54 8.00
C VAL A 444 15.05 -4.02 8.36
N GLN A 445 15.05 -4.35 9.65
CA GLN A 445 15.17 -5.74 10.09
C GLN A 445 13.92 -6.56 9.77
N ILE A 446 12.72 -5.99 9.89
CA ILE A 446 11.48 -6.66 9.45
C ILE A 446 11.56 -7.04 7.97
N VAL A 447 11.98 -6.11 7.11
CA VAL A 447 12.12 -6.37 5.66
C VAL A 447 13.18 -7.46 5.43
N THR A 448 14.34 -7.33 6.06
CA THR A 448 15.49 -8.24 5.86
C THR A 448 15.19 -9.67 6.32
N LEU A 449 14.39 -9.84 7.38
CA LEU A 449 14.00 -11.15 7.89
C LEU A 449 12.89 -11.83 7.07
N LEU A 450 12.17 -11.09 6.23
CA LEU A 450 11.03 -11.60 5.45
C LEU A 450 11.32 -11.74 3.93
N VAL A 451 12.58 -11.68 3.51
CA VAL A 451 12.97 -11.82 2.09
C VAL A 451 12.72 -13.24 1.54
N GLY A 452 12.45 -14.23 2.40
CA GLY A 452 11.93 -15.55 1.99
C GLY A 452 13.01 -16.60 1.67
N ASP A 453 14.24 -16.40 2.12
CA ASP A 453 15.36 -17.33 1.96
C ASP A 453 15.43 -18.41 3.08
N GLN A 454 14.48 -18.44 4.02
CA GLN A 454 14.51 -19.26 5.22
C GLN A 454 13.21 -20.05 5.45
N GLU A 455 13.30 -21.12 6.25
CA GLU A 455 12.14 -21.87 6.71
C GLU A 455 11.18 -20.97 7.53
N PHE A 456 9.88 -21.12 7.29
CA PHE A 456 8.84 -20.33 7.94
C PHE A 456 8.77 -20.54 9.45
N ASP A 457 9.20 -21.71 9.95
CA ASP A 457 9.14 -22.09 11.38
C ASP A 457 10.46 -21.84 12.12
N SER A 458 11.35 -21.01 11.57
CA SER A 458 12.60 -20.65 12.25
C SER A 458 12.40 -19.46 13.22
N PRO A 459 13.04 -19.45 14.41
CA PRO A 459 13.00 -18.30 15.32
C PRO A 459 13.45 -16.99 14.67
N LYS A 460 14.33 -17.06 13.65
CA LYS A 460 14.79 -15.91 12.87
C LYS A 460 13.65 -15.28 12.07
N THR A 461 12.85 -16.07 11.36
CA THR A 461 11.68 -15.58 10.61
C THR A 461 10.61 -15.05 11.57
N LEU A 462 10.34 -15.77 12.66
CA LEU A 462 9.36 -15.38 13.67
C LEU A 462 9.72 -14.07 14.40
N ALA A 463 11.01 -13.74 14.52
CA ALA A 463 11.48 -12.49 15.11
C ALA A 463 10.95 -11.24 14.38
N ALA A 464 10.67 -11.32 13.07
CA ALA A 464 10.08 -10.22 12.32
C ALA A 464 8.66 -9.88 12.81
N PHE A 465 7.86 -10.89 13.18
CA PHE A 465 6.53 -10.69 13.74
C PHE A 465 6.62 -10.08 15.14
N ALA A 466 7.55 -10.54 15.98
CA ALA A 466 7.78 -9.97 17.30
C ALA A 466 8.23 -8.50 17.24
N LEU A 467 9.11 -8.15 16.30
CA LEU A 467 9.47 -6.76 16.01
C LEU A 467 8.26 -5.94 15.54
N GLY A 468 7.43 -6.50 14.65
CA GLY A 468 6.20 -5.88 14.17
C GLY A 468 5.20 -5.60 15.31
N LEU A 469 4.98 -6.58 16.19
CA LEU A 469 4.16 -6.44 17.38
C LEU A 469 4.70 -5.36 18.31
N MET A 470 6.00 -5.35 18.57
CA MET A 470 6.63 -4.35 19.42
C MET A 470 6.55 -2.95 18.82
N LEU A 471 6.77 -2.80 17.51
CA LEU A 471 6.63 -1.53 16.81
C LEU A 471 5.18 -1.02 16.89
N PHE A 472 4.19 -1.91 16.71
CA PHE A 472 2.78 -1.58 16.89
C PHE A 472 2.47 -1.12 18.31
N ILE A 473 2.94 -1.82 19.34
CA ILE A 473 2.73 -1.46 20.75
C ILE A 473 3.37 -0.09 21.06
N VAL A 474 4.62 0.12 20.63
CA VAL A 474 5.35 1.39 20.87
C VAL A 474 4.67 2.55 20.15
N THR A 475 4.29 2.38 18.89
CA THR A 475 3.60 3.43 18.13
C THR A 475 2.21 3.73 18.70
N LEU A 476 1.46 2.71 19.14
CA LEU A 476 0.18 2.89 19.83
C LEU A 476 0.36 3.64 21.15
N ALA A 477 1.34 3.26 21.96
CA ALA A 477 1.63 3.91 23.24
C ALA A 477 2.02 5.38 23.05
N LEU A 478 2.92 5.66 22.09
CA LEU A 478 3.29 7.03 21.73
C LEU A 478 2.08 7.85 21.27
N ASN A 479 1.27 7.31 20.35
CA ASN A 479 0.06 7.99 19.87
C ASN A 479 -0.97 8.22 20.98
N TYR A 480 -1.13 7.28 21.91
CA TYR A 480 -2.02 7.42 23.06
C TYR A 480 -1.57 8.56 23.98
N VAL A 481 -0.29 8.56 24.39
CA VAL A 481 0.30 9.62 25.23
C VAL A 481 0.18 10.98 24.54
N ALA A 482 0.50 11.00 23.25
CA ALA A 482 0.44 12.18 22.40
C ALA A 482 -0.98 12.79 22.35
N LEU A 483 -2.00 11.97 22.10
CA LEU A 483 -3.40 12.43 22.11
C LEU A 483 -3.85 12.92 23.48
N HIS A 484 -3.39 12.26 24.55
CA HIS A 484 -3.71 12.68 25.92
C HIS A 484 -3.13 14.07 26.22
N VAL A 485 -1.90 14.35 25.79
CA VAL A 485 -1.27 15.67 25.92
C VAL A 485 -2.04 16.72 25.12
N VAL A 486 -2.41 16.44 23.87
CA VAL A 486 -3.14 17.38 23.01
C VAL A 486 -4.51 17.76 23.57
N ARG A 487 -5.26 16.78 24.12
CA ARG A 487 -6.60 17.04 24.71
C ARG A 487 -6.54 18.07 25.84
N LYS A 488 -5.52 17.98 26.71
CA LYS A 488 -5.32 18.93 27.81
C LYS A 488 -5.18 20.39 27.34
N TYR A 489 -4.60 20.62 26.16
CA TYR A 489 -4.46 21.97 25.61
C TYR A 489 -5.71 22.47 24.89
N ARG A 490 -6.59 21.58 24.42
CA ARG A 490 -7.85 21.97 23.75
C ARG A 490 -8.86 22.54 24.74
N GLU A 491 -8.93 21.99 25.95
CA GLU A 491 -9.86 22.39 27.01
C GLU A 491 -9.59 23.81 27.58
N GLN A 492 -8.47 24.46 27.22
CA GLN A 492 -8.15 25.81 27.70
C GLN A 492 -8.69 26.94 26.80
N TYR A 493 -9.20 26.62 25.60
CA TYR A 493 -9.61 27.62 24.60
C TYR A 493 -11.04 27.42 24.05
N GLU A 494 -11.73 26.35 24.48
CA GLU A 494 -13.21 26.26 24.46
C GLU A 494 -13.76 26.94 25.73
#